data_AF-A0A2M7R6I6-F1
#
_entry.id   AF-A0A2M7R6I6-F1
#
_cell.length_a   1.000
_cell.length_b   1.000
_cell.length_c   1.000
_cell.angle_alpha   90.00
_cell.angle_beta   90.00
_cell.angle_gamma   90.00
#
_symmetry.space_group_name_H-M   'P 1'
#
loop_
_entity.id
_entity.type
_entity.pdbx_description
1 polymer ?
#
loop_
_entity_poly.entity_id
_entity_poly.type
_entity_poly.pdbx_seq_one_letter_code
_entity_poly.pdbx_strand_id
1 'polypeptide(L)'
;MSTQKQKTLINFKKAQSLIAKIIKMIENDEYCIDIMQQNLAVIGLLKSAHQMLMEGHLNSCFKRAMTSRNEKRKQEMIQEILKVTKLFSK
;
A
#
# COMPACT_ATOMS: atom_id res chain seq x y z
N MET A 1 -11.85 -0.34 -14.26
CA MET A 1 -10.91 -0.72 -13.18
C MET A 1 -11.66 -1.54 -12.14
N SER A 2 -11.06 -2.55 -11.51
CA SER A 2 -11.73 -3.24 -10.40
C SER A 2 -11.96 -2.27 -9.24
N THR A 3 -13.08 -2.41 -8.53
CA THR A 3 -13.47 -1.56 -7.40
C THR A 3 -12.35 -1.43 -6.36
N GLN A 4 -11.56 -2.49 -6.16
CA GLN A 4 -10.39 -2.50 -5.28
C GLN A 4 -9.29 -1.55 -5.75
N LYS A 5 -8.93 -1.57 -7.05
CA LYS A 5 -7.90 -0.67 -7.61
C LYS A 5 -8.31 0.80 -7.51
N GLN A 6 -9.60 1.10 -7.64
CA GLN A 6 -10.11 2.46 -7.43
C GLN A 6 -9.99 2.89 -5.96
N LYS A 7 -10.34 2.04 -5.00
CA LYS A 7 -10.16 2.33 -3.56
C LYS A 7 -8.69 2.55 -3.19
N THR A 8 -7.79 1.69 -3.68
CA THR A 8 -6.34 1.87 -3.53
C THR A 8 -5.89 3.23 -4.07
N LEU A 9 -6.31 3.60 -5.29
CA LEU A 9 -5.96 4.89 -5.90
C LEU A 9 -6.44 6.07 -5.06
N ILE A 10 -7.66 5.99 -4.52
CA ILE A 10 -8.21 7.04 -3.63
C ILE A 10 -7.33 7.21 -2.39
N ASN A 11 -6.88 6.12 -1.76
CA ASN A 11 -6.00 6.21 -0.60
C ASN A 11 -4.65 6.87 -0.94
N PHE A 12 -4.04 6.53 -2.08
CA PHE A 12 -2.81 7.19 -2.50
C PHE A 12 -3.00 8.68 -2.78
N LYS A 13 -4.10 9.07 -3.43
CA LYS A 13 -4.44 10.49 -3.63
C LYS A 13 -4.62 11.23 -2.31
N LYS A 14 -5.31 10.63 -1.33
CA LYS A 14 -5.46 11.20 0.02
C LYS A 14 -4.12 11.37 0.73
N ALA A 15 -3.26 10.35 0.67
CA ALA A 15 -1.91 10.41 1.24
C ALA A 15 -1.08 11.53 0.59
N GLN A 16 -1.14 11.66 -0.75
CA GLN A 16 -0.47 12.75 -1.47
C GLN A 16 -0.94 14.13 -0.99
N SER A 17 -2.25 14.35 -0.87
CA SER A 17 -2.80 15.62 -0.37
C SER A 17 -2.39 15.92 1.07
N LEU A 18 -2.35 14.91 1.94
CA LEU A 18 -1.91 15.07 3.33
C LEU A 18 -0.41 15.36 3.43
N ILE A 19 0.43 14.72 2.61
CA ILE A 19 1.86 15.03 2.54
C ILE A 19 2.05 16.50 2.10
N ALA A 20 1.32 16.95 1.08
CA ALA A 20 1.38 18.35 0.64
C ALA A 20 0.96 19.32 1.76
N LYS A 21 0.00 18.94 2.61
CA LYS A 21 -0.37 19.71 3.79
C LYS A 21 0.77 19.71 4.82
N ILE A 22 1.35 18.56 5.15
CA ILE A 22 2.46 18.44 6.11
C ILE A 22 3.64 19.32 5.72
N ILE A 23 3.98 19.35 4.42
CA ILE A 23 5.06 20.22 3.91
C ILE A 23 4.75 21.69 4.24
N LYS A 24 3.53 22.17 3.96
CA LYS A 24 3.11 23.53 4.31
C LYS A 24 3.13 23.79 5.82
N MET A 25 2.73 22.81 6.63
CA MET A 25 2.77 22.94 8.09
C MET A 25 4.20 23.15 8.59
N ILE A 26 5.18 22.46 7.99
CA ILE A 26 6.61 22.65 8.30
C ILE A 26 7.09 24.01 7.82
N GLU A 27 6.75 24.41 6.59
CA GLU A 27 7.11 25.73 6.03
C GLU A 27 6.57 26.90 6.86
N ASN A 28 5.42 26.70 7.52
CA ASN A 28 4.75 27.68 8.37
C ASN A 28 5.16 27.59 9.86
N ASP A 29 6.13 26.73 10.21
CA ASP A 29 6.58 26.49 11.59
C ASP A 29 5.43 26.09 12.55
N GLU A 30 4.48 25.28 12.07
CA GLU A 30 3.35 24.79 12.86
C GLU A 30 3.78 23.78 13.95
N TYR A 31 2.91 23.59 14.95
CA TYR A 31 3.21 22.77 16.12
C TYR A 31 3.56 21.32 15.76
N CYS A 32 4.71 20.84 16.26
CA CYS A 32 5.27 19.55 15.86
C CYS A 32 4.34 18.36 16.14
N ILE A 33 3.55 18.40 17.20
CA ILE A 33 2.62 17.30 17.53
C ILE A 33 1.54 17.16 16.46
N ASP A 34 1.04 18.27 15.91
CA ASP A 34 0.02 18.23 14.86
C ASP A 34 0.61 17.65 13.57
N ILE A 35 1.85 18.03 13.24
CA ILE A 35 2.61 17.46 12.12
C ILE A 35 2.78 15.94 12.30
N MET A 36 3.17 15.50 13.50
CA MET A 36 3.31 14.07 13.82
C MET A 36 1.99 13.32 13.66
N GLN A 37 0.87 13.89 14.11
CA GLN A 37 -0.46 13.29 13.93
C GLN A 37 -0.85 13.18 12.45
N GLN A 38 -0.62 14.22 11.64
CA GLN A 38 -0.87 14.16 10.20
C GLN A 38 0.01 13.10 9.52
N ASN A 39 1.28 12.99 9.91
CA ASN A 39 2.19 11.97 9.40
C ASN A 39 1.69 10.55 9.72
N LEU A 40 1.20 10.30 10.94
CA LEU A 40 0.59 9.02 11.31
C LEU A 40 -0.66 8.71 10.45
N ALA A 41 -1.46 9.71 10.11
CA ALA A 41 -2.60 9.54 9.20
C ALA A 41 -2.15 9.14 7.78
N VAL A 42 -1.07 9.74 7.26
CA VAL A 42 -0.45 9.33 5.99
C VAL A 42 0.00 7.87 6.03
N ILE A 43 0.72 7.47 7.08
CA ILE A 43 1.18 6.09 7.26
C ILE A 43 -0.02 5.12 7.28
N GLY A 44 -1.10 5.48 7.96
CA GLY A 44 -2.35 4.68 7.97
C GLY A 44 -2.95 4.48 6.58
N LEU A 45 -3.01 5.55 5.78
CA LEU A 45 -3.50 5.49 4.40
C LEU A 45 -2.62 4.60 3.50
N LEU A 46 -1.30 4.73 3.63
CA LEU A 46 -0.34 3.92 2.86
C LEU A 46 -0.40 2.44 3.24
N LYS A 47 -0.49 2.12 4.53
CA LYS A 47 -0.70 0.74 5.03
C LYS A 47 -2.00 0.14 4.47
N SER A 48 -3.09 0.90 4.54
CA SER A 48 -4.39 0.48 4.00
C SER A 48 -4.34 0.27 2.48
N ALA A 49 -3.68 1.16 1.73
CA ALA A 49 -3.50 1.01 0.28
C ALA A 49 -2.69 -0.25 -0.07
N HIS A 50 -1.63 -0.53 0.70
CA HIS A 50 -0.81 -1.73 0.53
C HIS A 50 -1.62 -3.01 0.77
N GLN A 51 -2.38 -3.07 1.87
CA GLN A 51 -3.26 -4.21 2.16
C GLN A 51 -4.27 -4.46 1.04
N MET A 52 -4.89 -3.40 0.51
CA MET A 52 -5.83 -3.53 -0.61
C MET A 52 -5.17 -4.05 -1.90
N LEU A 53 -3.92 -3.63 -2.18
CA LEU A 53 -3.14 -4.16 -3.31
C LEU A 53 -2.81 -5.64 -3.14
N MET A 54 -2.36 -6.02 -1.94
CA MET A 54 -2.04 -7.40 -1.59
C MET A 54 -3.27 -8.30 -1.75
N GLU A 55 -4.40 -7.91 -1.17
CA GLU A 55 -5.67 -8.65 -1.30
C GLU A 55 -6.09 -8.79 -2.78
N GLY A 56 -6.00 -7.71 -3.55
CA GLY A 56 -6.31 -7.74 -4.98
C GLY A 56 -5.39 -8.65 -5.78
N HIS A 57 -4.10 -8.69 -5.45
CA HIS A 57 -3.12 -9.58 -6.08
C HIS A 57 -3.40 -11.05 -5.72
N LEU A 58 -3.65 -11.35 -4.44
CA LEU A 58 -3.95 -12.69 -3.95
C LEU A 58 -5.21 -13.27 -4.61
N ASN A 59 -6.26 -12.46 -4.74
CA ASN A 59 -7.52 -12.88 -5.37
C ASN A 59 -7.48 -12.95 -6.91
N SER A 60 -6.40 -12.49 -7.56
CA SER A 60 -6.30 -12.46 -9.02
C SER A 60 -5.09 -13.21 -9.56
N CYS A 61 -3.93 -12.55 -9.67
CA CYS A 61 -2.71 -13.11 -10.24
C CYS A 61 -2.26 -14.36 -9.49
N PHE A 62 -2.26 -14.30 -8.16
CA PHE A 62 -1.85 -15.41 -7.31
C PHE A 62 -2.80 -16.60 -7.47
N LYS A 63 -4.11 -16.38 -7.29
CA LYS A 63 -5.14 -17.42 -7.45
C LYS A 63 -5.04 -18.13 -8.80
N ARG A 64 -4.88 -17.36 -9.90
CA ARG A 64 -4.70 -17.93 -11.25
C ARG A 64 -3.43 -18.78 -11.37
N ALA A 65 -2.31 -18.31 -10.81
CA ALA A 65 -1.05 -19.05 -10.82
C ALA A 65 -1.18 -20.39 -10.05
N MET A 66 -1.83 -20.37 -8.88
CA MET A 66 -2.05 -21.57 -8.06
C MET A 66 -2.95 -22.61 -8.73
N THR A 67 -3.92 -22.18 -9.55
CA THR A 67 -4.78 -23.09 -10.33
C THR A 67 -4.11 -23.65 -11.59
N SER A 68 -2.94 -23.12 -11.97
CA SER A 68 -2.21 -23.60 -13.16
C SER A 68 -1.48 -24.92 -12.88
N ARG A 69 -1.15 -25.70 -13.92
CA ARG A 69 -0.29 -26.90 -13.81
C ARG A 69 1.21 -26.57 -13.81
N ASN A 70 1.58 -25.29 -13.84
CA ASN A 70 2.97 -24.86 -13.94
C ASN A 70 3.57 -24.63 -12.54
N GLU A 71 4.29 -25.64 -12.02
CA GLU A 71 4.91 -25.58 -10.69
C GLU A 71 5.96 -24.47 -10.56
N LYS A 72 6.73 -24.19 -11.62
CA LYS A 72 7.68 -23.07 -11.61
C LYS A 72 6.96 -21.74 -11.38
N ARG A 73 5.83 -21.52 -12.06
CA ARG A 73 5.03 -20.31 -11.89
C ARG A 73 4.44 -20.18 -10.49
N LYS A 74 4.06 -21.30 -9.87
CA LYS A 74 3.59 -21.29 -8.47
C LYS A 74 4.70 -20.86 -7.52
N GLN A 75 5.89 -21.42 -7.66
CA GLN A 75 7.03 -21.08 -6.82
C GLN A 75 7.44 -19.62 -6.97
N GLU A 76 7.52 -19.10 -8.20
CA GLU A 76 7.78 -17.67 -8.46
C GLU A 76 6.79 -16.77 -7.71
N MET A 77 5.50 -17.10 -7.80
CA MET A 77 4.43 -16.32 -7.18
C MET A 77 4.52 -16.32 -5.64
N ILE A 78 4.89 -17.45 -5.04
CA ILE A 78 5.13 -17.54 -3.59
C ILE A 78 6.34 -16.67 -3.21
N GLN A 79 7.43 -16.72 -3.98
CA GLN A 79 8.62 -15.91 -3.71
C GLN A 79 8.35 -14.41 -3.85
N GLU A 80 7.51 -13.99 -4.80
CA GLU A 80 7.08 -12.60 -4.95
C GLU A 80 6.38 -12.10 -3.67
N ILE A 81 5.44 -12.86 -3.12
CA ILE A 81 4.76 -12.52 -1.86
C ILE A 81 5.74 -12.44 -0.70
N LEU A 82 6.58 -13.47 -0.51
CA LEU A 82 7.57 -13.51 0.57
C LEU A 82 8.55 -12.33 0.49
N LYS A 83 8.96 -11.93 -0.72
CA LYS A 83 9.83 -10.77 -0.94
C LYS A 83 9.17 -9.48 -0.46
N VAL A 84 7.89 -9.27 -0.78
CA VAL A 84 7.14 -8.08 -0.36
C VAL A 84 6.92 -8.08 1.15
N THR A 85 6.53 -9.21 1.76
CA THR A 85 6.31 -9.30 3.21
C THR A 85 7.58 -9.01 4.00
N LYS A 86 8.75 -9.44 3.53
CA LYS A 86 10.05 -9.12 4.16
C LYS A 86 10.37 -7.62 4.17
N LEU A 87 9.81 -6.83 3.24
CA LEU A 87 9.98 -5.37 3.24
C LEU A 87 9.07 -4.70 4.27
N PHE A 88 7.92 -5.31 4.57
CA PHE A 88 6.96 -4.79 5.55
C PHE A 88 7.40 -5.05 7.00
N SER A 89 8.15 -6.14 7.23
CA SER A 89 8.64 -6.54 8.55
C SER A 89 10.00 -5.92 8.92
N LYS A 90 10.54 -5.03 8.08
CA LYS A 90 11.71 -4.20 8.38
C LYS A 90 11.24 -2.82 8.82
#